data_AF-A0AAQ4E3P6-F1
#
_entry.id   AF-A0AAQ4E3P6-F1
#
_cell.length_a   1.000
_cell.length_b   1.000
_cell.length_c   1.000
_cell.angle_alpha   90.00
_cell.angle_beta   90.00
_cell.angle_gamma   90.00
#
_symmetry.space_group_name_H-M   'P 1'
#
loop_
_entity.id
_entity.type
_entity.pdbx_description
1 polymer ?
#
loop_
_entity_poly.entity_id
_entity_poly.type
_entity_poly.pdbx_seq_one_letter_code
_entity_poly.pdbx_strand_id
1 'polypeptide(L)'
;MPRLPKEEIKIVVRPKGGLDIVKVGAPTVTAAIFAAADITGHQSAEDAVCPNSHQNIDVVSTPKRANADRYAKLRKIHIQGKPHEVNTYEMAPDNTTKGVIRGIPIEDGPRALDENIVNLRN
;
A
#
# COMPACT_ATOMS: atom_id res chain seq x y z
N MET A 1 1.04 -17.81 -25.51
CA MET A 1 1.80 -17.37 -24.31
C MET A 1 0.81 -17.24 -23.15
N PRO A 2 1.13 -17.69 -21.93
CA PRO A 2 0.30 -17.41 -20.77
C PRO A 2 0.17 -15.89 -20.62
N ARG A 3 -1.02 -15.38 -20.32
CA ARG A 3 -1.19 -13.95 -20.03
C ARG A 3 -0.37 -13.63 -18.78
N LEU A 4 0.63 -12.75 -18.92
CA LEU A 4 1.29 -12.14 -17.78
C LEU A 4 0.21 -11.55 -16.85
N PRO A 5 0.37 -11.62 -15.52
CA PRO A 5 -0.56 -10.96 -14.60
C PRO A 5 -0.71 -9.50 -15.01
N LYS A 6 -1.95 -8.97 -14.98
CA LYS A 6 -2.17 -7.52 -15.16
C LYS A 6 -1.27 -6.79 -14.15
N GLU A 7 -0.69 -5.64 -14.51
CA GLU A 7 0.00 -4.80 -13.51
C GLU A 7 -0.96 -4.55 -12.33
N GLU A 8 -0.60 -5.11 -11.18
CA GLU A 8 -1.37 -4.98 -9.95
C GLU A 8 -0.91 -3.75 -9.18
N ILE A 9 -1.84 -2.88 -8.83
CA ILE A 9 -1.59 -1.76 -7.94
C ILE A 9 -1.67 -2.31 -6.52
N LYS A 10 -0.56 -2.16 -5.78
CA LYS A 10 -0.44 -2.63 -4.39
C LYS A 10 -0.67 -1.47 -3.44
N ILE A 11 -1.68 -1.59 -2.58
CA ILE A 11 -1.96 -0.62 -1.51
C ILE A 11 -1.55 -1.23 -0.18
N VAL A 12 -0.71 -0.55 0.57
CA VAL A 12 -0.34 -0.96 1.94
C VAL A 12 -1.34 -0.35 2.91
N VAL A 13 -1.90 -1.19 3.78
CA VAL A 13 -2.76 -0.82 4.91
C VAL A 13 -2.01 -1.12 6.20
N ARG A 14 -1.71 -0.07 6.96
CA ARG A 14 -1.02 -0.17 8.25
C ARG A 14 -1.92 0.27 9.38
N PRO A 15 -2.31 -0.61 10.30
CA PRO A 15 -3.01 -0.23 11.52
C PRO A 15 -2.18 0.67 12.44
N LYS A 16 -2.85 1.56 13.15
CA LYS A 16 -2.29 2.38 14.23
C LYS A 16 -2.77 1.89 15.60
N GLY A 17 -2.16 2.41 16.66
CA GLY A 17 -2.64 2.18 18.04
C GLY A 17 -2.43 0.76 18.56
N GLY A 18 -1.49 0.01 17.99
CA GLY A 18 -1.10 -1.32 18.49
C GLY A 18 -2.03 -2.47 18.10
N LEU A 19 -2.92 -2.29 17.10
CA LEU A 19 -3.70 -3.38 16.55
C LEU A 19 -2.76 -4.43 15.92
N ASP A 20 -2.92 -5.69 16.33
CA ASP A 20 -2.16 -6.84 15.83
C ASP A 20 -3.02 -7.64 14.86
N ILE A 21 -2.66 -7.60 13.57
CA ILE A 21 -3.41 -8.23 12.48
C ILE A 21 -3.46 -9.76 12.65
N VAL A 22 -2.38 -10.35 13.18
CA VAL A 22 -2.26 -11.80 13.36
C VAL A 22 -3.21 -12.27 14.45
N LYS A 23 -3.33 -11.52 15.55
CA LYS A 23 -4.25 -11.85 16.66
C LYS A 23 -5.71 -11.71 16.29
N VAL A 24 -6.06 -10.72 15.45
CA VAL A 24 -7.43 -10.49 14.99
C VAL A 24 -7.87 -11.53 13.95
N GLY A 25 -6.92 -12.03 13.16
CA GLY A 25 -7.14 -12.97 12.09
C GLY A 25 -7.37 -12.28 10.75
N ALA A 26 -6.62 -12.72 9.74
CA ALA A 26 -6.63 -12.11 8.41
C ALA A 26 -8.01 -11.99 7.76
N PRO A 27 -8.93 -12.99 7.81
CA PRO A 27 -10.25 -12.85 7.19
C PRO A 27 -11.09 -11.70 7.78
N THR A 28 -10.99 -11.49 9.10
CA THR A 28 -11.69 -10.41 9.79
C THR A 28 -11.18 -9.05 9.34
N VAL A 29 -9.86 -8.90 9.20
CA VAL A 29 -9.24 -7.65 8.76
C VAL A 29 -9.53 -7.37 7.29
N THR A 30 -9.46 -8.39 6.42
CA THR A 30 -9.86 -8.30 5.02
C THR A 30 -11.31 -7.82 4.86
N ALA A 31 -12.25 -8.42 5.60
CA ALA A 31 -13.64 -8.00 5.58
C ALA A 31 -13.81 -6.54 6.04
N ALA A 32 -13.09 -6.13 7.08
CA ALA A 32 -13.11 -4.76 7.57
C ALA A 32 -12.54 -3.76 6.55
N ILE A 33 -11.50 -4.14 5.80
CA ILE A 33 -10.91 -3.32 4.73
C ILE A 33 -11.92 -3.15 3.58
N PHE A 34 -12.54 -4.23 3.10
CA PHE A 34 -13.55 -4.14 2.03
C PHE A 34 -14.77 -3.33 2.43
N ALA A 35 -15.27 -3.52 3.66
CA ALA A 35 -16.37 -2.73 4.20
C ALA A 35 -16.01 -1.25 4.30
N ALA A 36 -14.81 -0.92 4.76
CA ALA A 36 -14.36 0.47 4.87
C ALA A 36 -14.12 1.15 3.50
N ALA A 37 -13.77 0.36 2.48
CA ALA A 37 -13.52 0.84 1.12
C ALA A 37 -14.78 0.87 0.23
N ASP A 38 -15.93 0.45 0.77
CA ASP A 38 -17.20 0.33 0.03
C ASP A 38 -17.03 -0.49 -1.26
N ILE A 39 -16.38 -1.65 -1.11
CA ILE A 39 -16.13 -2.61 -2.20
C ILE A 39 -17.06 -3.81 -1.99
N THR A 40 -17.89 -4.08 -3.00
CA THR A 40 -18.77 -5.27 -3.03
C THR A 40 -18.03 -6.49 -3.57
N GLY A 41 -18.53 -7.70 -3.28
CA GLY A 41 -17.86 -8.96 -3.65
C GLY A 41 -17.57 -9.11 -5.16
N HIS A 42 -18.39 -8.54 -6.04
CA HIS A 42 -18.13 -8.52 -7.48
C HIS A 42 -16.97 -7.58 -7.87
N GLN A 43 -16.80 -6.48 -7.12
CA GLN A 43 -15.73 -5.51 -7.38
C GLN A 43 -14.37 -6.03 -6.89
N SER A 44 -14.35 -6.80 -5.80
CA SER A 44 -13.14 -7.41 -5.22
C SER A 44 -12.75 -8.76 -5.84
N ALA A 45 -13.46 -9.26 -6.85
CA ALA A 45 -13.23 -10.61 -7.40
C ALA A 45 -11.81 -10.83 -7.97
N GLU A 46 -11.16 -9.75 -8.42
CA GLU A 46 -9.77 -9.75 -8.91
C GLU A 46 -8.79 -9.14 -7.88
N ASP A 47 -9.27 -8.77 -6.69
CA ASP A 47 -8.47 -8.16 -5.64
C ASP A 47 -7.95 -9.25 -4.69
N ALA A 48 -6.70 -9.11 -4.25
CA ALA A 48 -6.10 -10.01 -3.28
C ALA A 48 -5.66 -9.22 -2.04
N VAL A 49 -5.87 -9.78 -0.85
CA VAL A 49 -5.37 -9.21 0.41
C VAL A 49 -4.38 -10.18 1.03
N CYS A 50 -3.15 -9.68 1.23
CA CYS A 50 -2.03 -10.46 1.74
C CYS A 50 -1.52 -9.84 3.05
N PRO A 51 -1.76 -10.48 4.21
CA PRO A 51 -1.21 -10.03 5.47
C PRO A 51 0.31 -10.26 5.52
N ASN A 52 1.06 -9.26 5.99
CA ASN A 52 2.47 -9.37 6.31
C ASN A 52 2.64 -9.20 7.83
N SER A 53 2.71 -10.34 8.53
CA SER A 53 2.83 -10.41 9.98
C SER A 53 4.11 -9.80 10.52
N HIS A 54 5.23 -9.88 9.79
CA HIS A 54 6.51 -9.33 10.22
C HIS A 54 6.48 -7.80 10.32
N GLN A 55 5.75 -7.15 9.43
CA GLN A 55 5.63 -5.69 9.39
C GLN A 55 4.32 -5.18 10.00
N ASN A 56 3.43 -6.09 10.42
CA ASN A 56 2.08 -5.80 10.87
C ASN A 56 1.35 -4.86 9.90
N ILE A 57 1.32 -5.24 8.62
CA ILE A 57 0.59 -4.56 7.54
C ILE A 57 -0.24 -5.57 6.74
N ASP A 58 -1.27 -5.09 6.05
CA ASP A 58 -1.94 -5.81 4.97
C ASP A 58 -1.60 -5.16 3.64
N VAL A 59 -1.37 -5.98 2.61
CA VAL A 59 -1.15 -5.51 1.24
C VAL A 59 -2.35 -5.89 0.41
N VAL A 60 -3.02 -4.90 -0.18
CA VAL A 60 -4.16 -5.09 -1.09
C VAL A 60 -3.65 -4.93 -2.52
N SER A 61 -3.65 -6.02 -3.29
CA SER A 61 -3.38 -6.01 -4.73
C SER A 61 -4.69 -5.86 -5.51
N THR A 62 -4.73 -4.96 -6.48
CA THR A 62 -5.87 -4.83 -7.39
C THR A 62 -5.42 -4.42 -8.78
N PRO A 63 -5.97 -4.99 -9.87
CA PRO A 63 -5.74 -4.51 -11.23
C PRO A 63 -6.60 -3.27 -11.56
N LYS A 64 -7.46 -2.80 -10.65
CA LYS A 64 -8.43 -1.73 -10.89
C LYS A 64 -8.00 -0.45 -10.17
N ARG A 65 -7.63 0.58 -10.93
CA ARG A 65 -7.26 1.89 -10.38
C ARG A 65 -8.33 2.49 -9.46
N ALA A 66 -9.61 2.33 -9.83
CA ALA A 66 -10.72 2.82 -9.02
C ALA A 66 -10.80 2.14 -7.63
N ASN A 67 -10.47 0.85 -7.52
CA ASN A 67 -10.41 0.16 -6.24
C ASN A 67 -9.19 0.62 -5.44
N ALA A 68 -8.02 0.73 -6.11
CA ALA A 68 -6.79 1.22 -5.49
C ALA A 68 -6.99 2.61 -4.85
N ASP A 69 -7.64 3.54 -5.56
CA ASP A 69 -7.92 4.89 -5.05
C ASP A 69 -8.84 4.87 -3.81
N ARG A 70 -9.77 3.91 -3.72
CA ARG A 70 -10.63 3.73 -2.53
C ARG A 70 -9.84 3.20 -1.36
N TYR A 71 -9.05 2.14 -1.57
CA TYR A 71 -8.16 1.58 -0.54
C TYR A 71 -7.14 2.61 -0.04
N ALA A 72 -6.57 3.43 -0.94
CA ALA A 72 -5.59 4.45 -0.60
C ALA A 72 -6.15 5.61 0.26
N LYS A 73 -7.47 5.83 0.22
CA LYS A 73 -8.16 6.88 0.99
C LYS A 73 -8.62 6.42 2.38
N LEU A 74 -8.44 5.16 2.73
CA LEU A 74 -8.84 4.65 4.04
C LEU A 74 -8.10 5.39 5.17
N ARG A 75 -8.85 5.65 6.24
CA ARG A 75 -8.32 6.26 7.47
C ARG A 75 -8.71 5.47 8.71
N LYS A 76 -9.80 4.70 8.63
CA LYS A 76 -10.33 3.89 9.72
C LYS A 76 -10.93 2.60 9.16
N ILE A 77 -10.82 1.52 9.93
CA ILE A 77 -11.51 0.26 9.70
C ILE A 77 -12.27 -0.13 10.98
N HIS A 78 -13.34 -0.92 10.85
CA HIS A 78 -14.11 -1.39 12.00
C HIS A 78 -13.92 -2.89 12.18
N ILE A 79 -13.36 -3.29 13.31
CA ILE A 79 -13.13 -4.70 13.66
C ILE A 79 -13.93 -4.99 14.91
N GLN A 80 -14.80 -6.00 14.87
CA GLN A 80 -15.64 -6.39 16.01
C GLN A 80 -16.40 -5.20 16.65
N GLY A 81 -16.87 -4.26 15.82
CA GLY A 81 -17.59 -3.06 16.26
C GLY A 81 -16.72 -1.93 16.83
N LYS A 82 -15.39 -2.09 16.88
CA LYS A 82 -14.47 -1.04 17.35
C LYS A 82 -13.77 -0.35 16.17
N PRO A 83 -13.72 1.00 16.13
CA PRO A 83 -12.97 1.71 15.11
C PRO A 83 -11.47 1.65 15.41
N HIS A 84 -10.68 1.32 14.38
CA HIS A 84 -9.23 1.34 14.41
C HIS A 84 -8.73 2.28 13.32
N GLU A 85 -7.81 3.18 13.68
CA GLU A 85 -7.16 4.04 12.69
C GLU A 85 -6.16 3.26 11.85
N VAL A 86 -6.11 3.58 10.56
CA VAL A 86 -5.17 3.01 9.60
C VAL A 86 -4.48 4.10 8.81
N ASN A 87 -3.25 3.83 8.39
CA ASN A 87 -2.55 4.61 7.39
C ASN A 87 -2.46 3.79 6.10
N THR A 88 -2.81 4.39 4.98
CA THR A 88 -2.81 3.74 3.67
C THR A 88 -1.99 4.51 2.66
N TYR A 89 -1.27 3.78 1.82
CA TYR A 89 -0.49 4.36 0.73
C TYR A 89 -0.31 3.35 -0.40
N GLU A 90 -0.22 3.87 -1.62
CA GLU A 90 0.18 3.09 -2.79
C GLU A 90 1.65 2.73 -2.68
N MET A 91 1.96 1.45 -2.84
CA MET A 91 3.32 0.97 -2.95
C MET A 91 3.87 1.42 -4.31
N ALA A 92 5.12 1.86 -4.30
CA ALA A 92 5.76 2.23 -5.55
C ALA A 92 5.80 1.02 -6.51
N PRO A 93 5.68 1.23 -7.83
CA PRO A 93 5.70 0.15 -8.81
C PRO A 93 6.95 -0.73 -8.69
N ASP A 94 6.88 -1.95 -9.23
CA ASP A 94 8.04 -2.82 -9.31
C ASP A 94 9.19 -2.09 -10.07
N ASN A 95 10.45 -2.37 -9.72
CA ASN A 95 11.65 -1.65 -10.19
C ASN A 95 11.78 -0.18 -9.78
N THR A 96 11.12 0.23 -8.68
CA THR A 96 11.37 1.53 -8.03
C THR A 96 11.98 1.34 -6.64
N THR A 97 12.71 2.34 -6.16
CA THR A 97 13.28 2.36 -4.80
C THR A 97 13.01 3.69 -4.15
N LYS A 98 12.64 3.67 -2.87
CA LYS A 98 12.60 4.86 -2.02
C LYS A 98 13.86 4.89 -1.17
N GLY A 99 14.69 5.92 -1.37
CA GLY A 99 15.91 6.17 -0.62
C GLY A 99 15.93 7.54 0.05
N VAL A 100 16.79 7.71 1.05
CA VAL A 100 17.13 9.01 1.61
C VAL A 100 18.60 9.26 1.33
N ILE A 101 18.90 10.30 0.54
CA ILE A 101 20.26 10.75 0.32
C ILE A 101 20.63 11.71 1.45
N ARG A 102 21.75 11.46 2.13
CA ARG A 102 22.26 12.27 3.25
C ARG A 102 23.57 12.94 2.85
N GLY A 103 23.91 14.02 3.55
CA GLY A 103 25.17 14.73 3.33
C GLY A 103 25.17 15.67 2.12
N ILE A 104 23.99 16.12 1.69
CA ILE A 104 23.85 17.18 0.69
C ILE A 104 24.24 18.52 1.34
N PRO A 105 25.23 19.26 0.81
CA PRO A 105 25.55 20.62 1.23
C PRO A 105 24.33 21.53 1.15
N ILE A 106 24.18 22.46 2.10
CA ILE A 106 22.98 23.34 2.15
C ILE A 106 22.97 24.33 0.98
N GLU A 107 24.16 24.68 0.47
CA GLU A 107 24.34 25.49 -0.73
C GLU A 107 23.88 24.82 -2.03
N ASP A 108 23.73 23.48 -2.05
CA ASP A 108 23.28 22.77 -3.24
C ASP A 108 21.76 22.91 -3.42
N GLY A 109 21.39 23.72 -4.41
CA GLY A 109 20.01 23.86 -4.83
C GLY A 109 19.47 22.63 -5.58
N PRO A 110 18.14 22.55 -5.81
CA PRO A 110 17.50 21.41 -6.48
C PRO A 110 18.12 21.03 -7.82
N ARG A 111 18.57 22.03 -8.60
CA ARG A 111 19.21 21.81 -9.90
C ARG A 111 20.54 21.07 -9.82
N ALA A 112 21.35 21.35 -8.80
CA ALA A 112 22.62 20.65 -8.60
C ALA A 112 22.39 19.17 -8.27
N LEU A 113 21.31 18.85 -7.56
CA LEU A 113 20.94 17.47 -7.29
C LEU A 113 20.54 16.73 -8.57
N ASP A 114 19.68 17.33 -9.41
CA ASP A 114 19.22 16.71 -10.65
C ASP A 114 20.38 16.41 -11.62
N GLU A 115 21.39 17.30 -11.70
CA GLU A 115 22.58 17.12 -12.55
C GLU A 115 23.51 16.00 -12.02
N ASN A 116 23.46 15.69 -10.72
CA ASN A 116 24.33 14.71 -10.07
C ASN A 116 23.66 13.35 -9.81
N ILE A 117 22.37 13.18 -10.10
CA ILE A 117 21.72 11.87 -10.09
C ILE A 117 22.35 11.02 -11.19
N VAL A 118 23.11 9.99 -10.79
CA VAL A 118 23.66 8.98 -11.71
C VAL A 118 22.50 8.13 -12.23
N ASN A 119 21.91 8.56 -13.33
CA ASN A 119 21.07 7.71 -14.15
C ASN A 119 21.98 6.73 -14.90
N LEU A 120 21.70 5.43 -14.86
CA LEU A 120 22.37 4.45 -15.72
C LEU A 120 22.25 4.92 -17.18
N ARG A 121 23.32 5.51 -17.71
CA ARG A 121 23.59 5.55 -19.13
C ARG A 121 24.61 4.44 -19.39
N ASN A 122 24.12 3.44 -20.13
CA ASN A 122 24.76 2.21 -20.63
C ASN A 122 24.61 0.99 -19.72
#